data_AF-A0A7C8R5P1-F1
#
_entry.id   AF-A0A7C8R5P1-F1
#
_cell.length_a   1.000
_cell.length_b   1.000
_cell.length_c   1.000
_cell.angle_alpha   90.00
_cell.angle_beta   90.00
_cell.angle_gamma   90.00
#
_symmetry.space_group_name_H-M   'P 1'
#
loop_
_entity.id
_entity.type
_entity.pdbx_description
1 polymer ?
#
loop_
_entity_poly.entity_id
_entity_poly.type
_entity_poly.pdbx_seq_one_letter_code
_entity_poly.pdbx_strand_id
1 'polypeptide(L)'
;MSDRFPPVSPATLTPEQKPIHDFLVDRILLHFQDTFTTRDENGALVGLFTHFLYLPLSVVSGYAANYKALGDISSFPLKCREIAILTVGEHFGAPYELYSHSRVAKQAGLSDNQVRDILEGRLPSEGTEQEILSWEMARELIGAGGAFKKGQLSESLWNRGEKAFGKEGLGALIHYIGFYAYTCIILNAGAILVPQGEKIWPMSRKSTMPI
;
A
#
# COMPACT_ATOMS: atom_id res chain seq x y z
N MET A 1 -2.91 16.35 -11.40
CA MET A 1 -1.74 15.56 -10.96
C MET A 1 -0.86 16.46 -10.09
N SER A 2 -0.09 15.90 -9.16
CA SER A 2 0.90 16.70 -8.42
C SER A 2 2.14 16.93 -9.26
N ASP A 3 2.63 18.16 -9.26
CA ASP A 3 3.81 18.58 -10.02
C ASP A 3 5.13 18.42 -9.22
N ARG A 4 5.10 17.75 -8.06
CA ARG A 4 6.32 17.57 -7.24
C ARG A 4 7.30 16.56 -7.84
N PHE A 5 6.78 15.51 -8.47
CA PHE A 5 7.53 14.55 -9.27
C PHE A 5 6.75 14.32 -10.58
N PRO A 6 6.87 15.23 -11.56
CA PRO A 6 6.07 15.16 -12.77
C PRO A 6 6.40 13.87 -13.56
N PRO A 7 5.41 13.25 -14.21
CA PRO A 7 5.68 12.15 -15.14
C PRO A 7 6.68 12.57 -16.22
N VAL A 8 7.63 11.69 -16.54
CA VAL A 8 8.61 11.91 -17.60
C VAL A 8 8.28 10.98 -18.76
N SER A 9 8.10 11.56 -19.95
CA SER A 9 7.86 10.78 -21.16
C SER A 9 9.03 9.82 -21.42
N PRO A 10 8.75 8.55 -21.79
CA PRO A 10 9.81 7.60 -22.15
C PRO A 10 10.73 8.11 -23.27
N ALA A 11 10.20 8.94 -24.18
CA ALA A 11 10.95 9.53 -25.29
C ALA A 11 11.96 10.61 -24.86
N THR A 12 11.84 11.15 -23.65
CA THR A 12 12.65 12.27 -23.14
C THR A 12 13.44 11.92 -21.88
N LEU A 13 13.55 10.63 -21.53
CA LEU A 13 14.34 10.18 -20.39
C LEU A 13 15.81 10.56 -20.57
N THR A 14 16.44 11.08 -19.51
CA THR A 14 17.89 11.31 -19.52
C THR A 14 18.66 9.98 -19.46
N PRO A 15 19.98 9.97 -19.77
CA PRO A 15 20.83 8.80 -19.62
C PRO A 15 20.84 8.21 -18.19
N GLU A 16 20.63 9.04 -17.17
CA GLU A 16 20.55 8.63 -15.77
C GLU A 16 19.18 8.05 -15.41
N GLN A 17 18.11 8.59 -16.00
CA GLN A 17 16.73 8.13 -15.76
C GLN A 17 16.41 6.84 -16.49
N LYS A 18 16.98 6.62 -17.69
CA LYS A 18 16.66 5.47 -18.53
C LYS A 18 16.90 4.13 -17.82
N PRO A 19 18.06 3.87 -17.16
CA PRO A 19 18.27 2.61 -16.44
C PRO A 19 17.27 2.38 -15.30
N ILE A 20 16.84 3.46 -14.64
CA ILE A 20 15.84 3.39 -13.56
C ILE A 20 14.47 3.06 -14.14
N HIS A 21 14.07 3.76 -15.20
CA HIS A 21 12.83 3.49 -15.90
C HIS A 21 12.77 2.02 -16.34
N ASP A 22 13.76 1.55 -17.09
CA ASP A 22 13.81 0.16 -17.58
C ASP A 22 13.72 -0.84 -16.41
N PHE A 23 14.46 -0.59 -15.32
CA PHE A 23 14.38 -1.41 -14.11
C PHE A 23 12.98 -1.46 -13.49
N LEU A 24 12.30 -0.32 -13.33
CA LEU A 24 10.94 -0.26 -12.78
C LEU A 24 9.97 -1.06 -13.63
N VAL A 25 10.02 -0.86 -14.95
CA VAL A 25 9.17 -1.52 -15.93
C VAL A 25 9.35 -3.04 -15.88
N ASP A 26 10.59 -3.50 -15.98
CA ASP A 26 10.90 -4.92 -16.13
C ASP A 26 10.81 -5.70 -14.82
N ARG A 27 10.94 -5.05 -13.67
CA ARG A 27 11.08 -5.74 -12.37
C ARG A 27 9.95 -5.49 -11.40
N ILE A 28 9.29 -4.34 -11.47
CA ILE A 28 8.23 -3.99 -10.53
C ILE A 28 6.88 -4.06 -11.22
N LEU A 29 6.69 -3.33 -12.31
CA LEU A 29 5.37 -3.15 -12.91
C LEU A 29 4.76 -4.42 -13.48
N LEU A 30 5.58 -5.37 -13.95
CA LEU A 30 5.10 -6.69 -14.39
C LEU A 30 4.31 -7.45 -13.31
N HIS A 31 4.59 -7.23 -12.02
CA HIS A 31 3.85 -7.88 -10.93
C HIS A 31 2.42 -7.35 -10.80
N PHE A 32 2.19 -6.09 -11.19
CA PHE A 32 0.90 -5.44 -11.06
C PHE A 32 0.00 -5.66 -12.28
N GLN A 33 0.55 -6.15 -13.41
CA GLN A 33 -0.18 -6.39 -14.66
C GLN A 33 -1.13 -5.22 -14.96
N ASP A 34 -2.43 -5.51 -15.16
CA ASP A 34 -3.51 -4.54 -15.39
C ASP A 34 -4.37 -4.31 -14.12
N THR A 35 -3.89 -4.67 -12.93
CA THR A 35 -4.66 -4.53 -11.68
C THR A 35 -4.98 -3.07 -11.37
N PHE A 36 -4.04 -2.16 -11.68
CA PHE A 36 -4.25 -0.72 -11.60
C PHE A 36 -3.31 0.02 -12.56
N THR A 37 -3.63 1.28 -12.85
CA THR A 37 -2.92 2.15 -13.78
C THR A 37 -1.53 2.50 -13.25
N THR A 38 -0.50 2.09 -14.00
CA THR A 38 0.91 2.39 -13.69
C THR A 38 1.56 3.31 -14.73
N ARG A 39 0.85 3.58 -15.84
CA ARG A 39 1.26 4.51 -16.90
C ARG A 39 0.10 5.40 -17.32
N ASP A 40 0.42 6.60 -17.80
CA ASP A 40 -0.55 7.47 -18.48
C ASP A 40 -0.75 7.08 -19.96
N GLU A 41 -1.61 7.82 -20.65
CA GLU A 41 -1.92 7.65 -22.08
C GLU A 41 -0.71 7.81 -23.01
N ASN A 42 0.35 8.48 -22.55
CA ASN A 42 1.60 8.69 -23.29
C ASN A 42 2.69 7.68 -22.89
N GLY A 43 2.36 6.71 -22.03
CA GLY A 43 3.26 5.67 -21.56
C GLY A 43 4.21 6.10 -20.44
N ALA A 44 4.12 7.35 -19.97
CA ALA A 44 4.91 7.83 -18.84
C ALA A 44 4.46 7.13 -17.56
N LEU A 45 5.42 6.80 -16.68
CA LEU A 45 5.10 6.19 -15.39
C LEU A 45 4.24 7.16 -14.55
N VAL A 46 3.27 6.65 -13.80
CA VAL A 46 2.45 7.43 -12.86
C VAL A 46 2.56 6.88 -11.43
N GLY A 47 1.96 7.57 -10.46
CA GLY A 47 1.90 7.09 -9.09
C GLY A 47 3.26 7.17 -8.38
N LEU A 48 3.52 6.20 -7.50
CA LEU A 48 4.78 6.08 -6.77
C LEU A 48 6.01 6.09 -7.71
N PHE A 49 5.85 5.57 -8.92
CA PHE A 49 6.95 5.31 -9.83
C PHE A 49 7.57 6.58 -10.43
N THR A 50 6.82 7.70 -10.48
CA THR A 50 7.38 8.98 -10.96
C THR A 50 8.51 9.46 -10.05
N HIS A 51 8.32 9.32 -8.73
CA HIS A 51 9.31 9.73 -7.74
C HIS A 51 10.67 9.05 -7.93
N PHE A 52 10.67 7.75 -8.27
CA PHE A 52 11.91 6.98 -8.41
C PHE A 52 12.80 7.46 -9.56
N LEU A 53 12.24 8.09 -10.61
CA LEU A 53 13.02 8.66 -11.72
C LEU A 53 13.89 9.87 -11.29
N TYR A 54 13.72 10.38 -10.07
CA TYR A 54 14.49 11.50 -9.52
C TYR A 54 15.51 11.05 -8.47
N LEU A 55 15.75 9.74 -8.34
CA LEU A 55 16.64 9.17 -7.34
C LEU A 55 17.78 8.36 -7.96
N PRO A 56 18.89 8.14 -7.24
CA PRO A 56 19.90 7.18 -7.68
C PRO A 56 19.33 5.76 -7.76
N LEU A 57 19.79 4.99 -8.76
CA LEU A 57 19.37 3.60 -8.97
C LEU A 57 19.54 2.72 -7.72
N SER A 58 20.54 2.98 -6.86
CA SER A 58 20.77 2.24 -5.62
C SER A 58 19.65 2.37 -4.59
N VAL A 59 18.99 3.54 -4.54
CA VAL A 59 17.84 3.76 -3.66
C VAL A 59 16.63 3.00 -4.20
N VAL A 60 16.40 3.09 -5.51
CA VAL A 60 15.27 2.43 -6.19
C VAL A 60 15.41 0.90 -6.11
N SER A 61 16.61 0.37 -6.30
CA SER A 61 16.86 -1.08 -6.23
C SER A 61 16.70 -1.63 -4.81
N GLY A 62 17.05 -0.86 -3.78
CA GLY A 62 16.80 -1.22 -2.38
C GLY A 62 15.31 -1.32 -2.07
N TYR A 63 14.51 -0.33 -2.50
CA TYR A 63 13.05 -0.38 -2.39
C TYR A 63 12.48 -1.61 -3.12
N ALA A 64 12.91 -1.84 -4.36
CA ALA A 64 12.42 -2.93 -5.19
C ALA A 64 12.78 -4.31 -4.65
N ALA A 65 13.98 -4.47 -4.09
CA ALA A 65 14.41 -5.71 -3.46
C ALA A 65 13.53 -6.04 -2.24
N ASN A 66 13.21 -5.05 -1.41
CA ASN A 66 12.34 -5.23 -0.26
C ASN A 66 10.90 -5.56 -0.71
N TYR A 67 10.35 -4.79 -1.66
CA TYR A 67 9.04 -5.05 -2.26
C TYR A 67 8.93 -6.49 -2.77
N LYS A 68 9.91 -6.95 -3.56
CA LYS A 68 9.93 -8.31 -4.13
C LYS A 68 10.01 -9.38 -3.04
N ALA A 69 10.93 -9.22 -2.09
CA ALA A 69 11.11 -10.18 -1.00
C ALA A 69 9.82 -10.34 -0.17
N LEU A 70 9.15 -9.23 0.14
CA LEU A 70 7.88 -9.24 0.86
C LEU A 70 6.72 -9.84 0.04
N GLY A 71 6.71 -9.59 -1.27
CA GLY A 71 5.72 -10.17 -2.19
C GLY A 71 5.83 -11.68 -2.37
N ASP A 72 7.03 -12.24 -2.19
CA ASP A 72 7.32 -13.68 -2.37
C ASP A 72 6.98 -14.55 -1.15
N ILE A 73 6.59 -13.95 -0.02
CA ILE A 73 6.19 -14.66 1.20
C ILE A 73 4.81 -15.32 0.95
N SER A 74 4.84 -16.50 0.34
CA SER A 74 3.65 -17.27 -0.03
C SER A 74 2.91 -17.89 1.16
N SER A 75 3.57 -17.99 2.32
CA SER A 75 3.01 -18.56 3.56
C SER A 75 2.05 -17.61 4.28
N PHE A 76 2.10 -16.30 4.01
CA PHE A 76 1.26 -15.32 4.68
C PHE A 76 -0.09 -15.14 3.97
N PRO A 77 -1.24 -15.16 4.67
CA PRO A 77 -2.53 -15.03 4.01
C PRO A 77 -2.69 -13.70 3.27
N LEU A 78 -3.00 -13.76 1.97
CA LEU A 78 -3.10 -12.57 1.11
C LEU A 78 -4.12 -11.55 1.64
N LYS A 79 -5.27 -12.01 2.16
CA LYS A 79 -6.27 -11.11 2.74
C LYS A 79 -5.70 -10.32 3.92
N CYS A 80 -5.00 -10.99 4.84
CA CYS A 80 -4.35 -10.37 5.99
C CYS A 80 -3.29 -9.33 5.57
N ARG A 81 -2.53 -9.61 4.50
CA ARG A 81 -1.56 -8.67 3.95
C ARG A 81 -2.24 -7.40 3.48
N GLU A 82 -3.28 -7.52 2.66
CA GLU A 82 -3.99 -6.36 2.12
C GLU A 82 -4.75 -5.58 3.20
N ILE A 83 -5.25 -6.24 4.26
CA ILE A 83 -5.83 -5.56 5.42
C ILE A 83 -4.79 -4.65 6.09
N ALA A 84 -3.58 -5.15 6.35
CA ALA A 84 -2.52 -4.36 6.97
C ALA A 84 -2.14 -3.15 6.09
N ILE A 85 -2.01 -3.37 4.77
CA ILE A 85 -1.65 -2.32 3.81
C ILE A 85 -2.72 -1.23 3.74
N LEU A 86 -3.99 -1.61 3.56
CA LEU A 86 -5.11 -0.66 3.52
C LEU A 86 -5.28 0.11 4.83
N THR A 87 -5.05 -0.55 5.97
CA THR A 87 -5.11 0.10 7.30
C THR A 87 -4.03 1.18 7.42
N VAL A 88 -2.83 0.91 6.92
CA VAL A 88 -1.74 1.89 6.87
C VAL A 88 -2.08 3.03 5.91
N GLY A 89 -2.54 2.71 4.70
CA GLY A 89 -2.95 3.69 3.69
C GLY A 89 -4.06 4.62 4.19
N GLU A 90 -5.04 4.09 4.92
CA GLU A 90 -6.13 4.86 5.53
C GLU A 90 -5.58 5.83 6.56
N HIS A 91 -4.80 5.35 7.51
CA HIS A 91 -4.27 6.18 8.58
C HIS A 91 -3.38 7.32 8.07
N PHE A 92 -2.55 7.06 7.06
CA PHE A 92 -1.72 8.08 6.44
C PHE A 92 -2.48 8.96 5.44
N GLY A 93 -3.70 8.58 5.04
CA GLY A 93 -4.49 9.32 4.05
C GLY A 93 -3.86 9.34 2.67
N ALA A 94 -3.20 8.25 2.24
CA ALA A 94 -2.48 8.17 0.96
C ALA A 94 -3.41 7.72 -0.19
N PRO A 95 -3.91 8.63 -1.07
CA PRO A 95 -5.00 8.28 -1.98
C PRO A 95 -4.62 7.27 -3.05
N TYR A 96 -3.37 7.35 -3.55
CA TYR A 96 -2.86 6.38 -4.53
C TYR A 96 -2.74 4.98 -3.92
N GLU A 97 -2.31 4.88 -2.67
CA GLU A 97 -2.21 3.61 -1.93
C GLU A 97 -3.57 2.96 -1.79
N LEU A 98 -4.56 3.74 -1.33
CA LEU A 98 -5.93 3.26 -1.19
C LEU A 98 -6.52 2.84 -2.54
N TYR A 99 -6.25 3.59 -3.60
CA TYR A 99 -6.68 3.26 -4.95
C TYR A 99 -6.10 1.92 -5.45
N SER A 100 -4.78 1.75 -5.36
CA SER A 100 -4.11 0.56 -5.88
C SER A 100 -4.45 -0.67 -5.04
N HIS A 101 -4.30 -0.58 -3.72
CA HIS A 101 -4.44 -1.72 -2.83
C HIS A 101 -5.89 -2.13 -2.59
N SER A 102 -6.87 -1.26 -2.80
CA SER A 102 -8.27 -1.73 -2.75
C SER A 102 -8.62 -2.67 -3.91
N ARG A 103 -7.91 -2.56 -5.04
CA ARG A 103 -8.06 -3.47 -6.18
C ARG A 103 -7.34 -4.78 -5.93
N VAL A 104 -6.14 -4.71 -5.36
CA VAL A 104 -5.38 -5.90 -4.94
C VAL A 104 -6.13 -6.66 -3.85
N ALA A 105 -6.70 -5.97 -2.85
CA ALA A 105 -7.54 -6.54 -1.81
C ALA A 105 -8.74 -7.31 -2.37
N LYS A 106 -9.41 -6.75 -3.39
CA LYS A 106 -10.51 -7.42 -4.07
C LYS A 106 -10.05 -8.70 -4.77
N GLN A 107 -8.91 -8.67 -5.46
CA GLN A 107 -8.33 -9.86 -6.08
C GLN A 107 -7.90 -10.91 -5.03
N ALA A 108 -7.44 -10.48 -3.85
CA ALA A 108 -7.12 -11.35 -2.73
C ALA A 108 -8.36 -11.96 -2.05
N GLY A 109 -9.56 -11.50 -2.39
CA GLY A 109 -10.83 -12.03 -1.90
C GLY A 109 -11.43 -11.31 -0.70
N LEU A 110 -11.01 -10.07 -0.39
CA LEU A 110 -11.74 -9.24 0.57
C LEU A 110 -13.10 -8.85 -0.02
N SER A 111 -14.13 -8.84 0.82
CA SER A 111 -15.43 -8.31 0.44
C SER A 111 -15.44 -6.78 0.36
N ASP A 112 -16.36 -6.22 -0.43
CA ASP A 112 -16.55 -4.76 -0.49
C ASP A 112 -16.90 -4.16 0.88
N ASN A 113 -17.53 -4.92 1.79
CA ASN A 113 -17.81 -4.43 3.14
C ASN A 113 -16.54 -4.36 3.99
N GLN A 114 -15.69 -5.39 3.96
CA GLN A 114 -14.41 -5.39 4.67
C GLN A 114 -13.51 -4.25 4.19
N VAL A 115 -13.38 -4.05 2.87
CA VAL A 115 -12.58 -2.94 2.33
C VAL A 115 -13.16 -1.60 2.78
N ARG A 116 -14.48 -1.40 2.70
CA ARG A 116 -15.13 -0.16 3.12
C ARG A 116 -14.90 0.15 4.60
N ASP A 117 -15.03 -0.85 5.48
CA ASP A 117 -14.78 -0.66 6.91
C ASP A 117 -13.35 -0.19 7.16
N ILE A 118 -12.36 -0.82 6.52
CA ILE A 118 -10.96 -0.44 6.68
C ILE A 118 -10.72 0.98 6.16
N LEU A 119 -11.26 1.35 5.00
CA LEU A 119 -11.16 2.70 4.44
C LEU A 119 -11.82 3.78 5.32
N GLU A 120 -12.78 3.38 6.15
CA GLU A 120 -13.46 4.26 7.12
C GLU A 120 -12.83 4.15 8.53
N GLY A 121 -11.65 3.54 8.64
CA GLY A 121 -10.89 3.40 9.89
C GLY A 121 -11.54 2.45 10.91
N ARG A 122 -12.45 1.57 10.46
CA ARG A 122 -13.16 0.60 11.28
C ARG A 122 -12.59 -0.81 11.14
N LEU A 123 -12.87 -1.61 12.15
CA LEU A 123 -12.60 -3.04 12.14
C LEU A 123 -13.33 -3.71 10.96
N PRO A 124 -12.67 -4.57 10.15
CA PRO A 124 -13.31 -5.25 9.03
C PRO A 124 -14.43 -6.17 9.50
N SER A 125 -15.64 -5.96 8.99
CA SER A 125 -16.81 -6.82 9.28
C SER A 125 -16.56 -8.28 8.94
N GLU A 126 -17.10 -9.19 9.75
CA GLU A 126 -17.04 -10.65 9.56
C GLU A 126 -15.60 -11.19 9.39
N GLY A 127 -14.61 -10.45 9.91
CA GLY A 127 -13.21 -10.82 9.84
C GLY A 127 -12.90 -12.09 10.64
N THR A 128 -12.05 -12.95 10.09
CA THR A 128 -11.41 -14.03 10.86
C THR A 128 -10.47 -13.45 11.92
N GLU A 129 -10.06 -14.27 12.90
CA GLU A 129 -9.10 -13.82 13.93
C GLU A 129 -7.80 -13.26 13.32
N GLN A 130 -7.27 -13.89 12.27
CA GLN A 130 -6.07 -13.39 11.57
C GLN A 130 -6.32 -12.04 10.88
N GLU A 131 -7.49 -11.86 10.27
CA GLU A 131 -7.86 -10.60 9.60
C GLU A 131 -8.01 -9.46 10.61
N ILE A 132 -8.67 -9.73 11.74
CA ILE A 132 -8.82 -8.81 12.87
C ILE A 132 -7.44 -8.43 13.44
N LEU A 133 -6.58 -9.42 13.72
CA LEU A 133 -5.25 -9.18 14.26
C LEU A 133 -4.37 -8.36 13.31
N SER A 134 -4.50 -8.56 12.00
CA SER A 134 -3.77 -7.76 11.00
C SER A 134 -4.14 -6.28 11.09
N TRP A 135 -5.44 -5.98 11.25
CA TRP A 135 -5.94 -4.63 11.44
C TRP A 135 -5.51 -4.04 12.79
N GLU A 136 -5.71 -4.76 13.89
CA GLU A 136 -5.37 -4.31 15.25
C GLU A 136 -3.88 -3.97 15.39
N MET A 137 -3.01 -4.87 14.94
CA MET A 137 -1.56 -4.68 15.00
C MET A 137 -1.10 -3.53 14.11
N ALA A 138 -1.68 -3.38 12.91
CA ALA A 138 -1.38 -2.24 12.04
C ALA A 138 -1.76 -0.93 12.72
N ARG A 139 -2.99 -0.82 13.27
CA ARG A 139 -3.46 0.38 13.98
C ARG A 139 -2.59 0.73 15.19
N GLU A 140 -2.17 -0.25 15.98
CA GLU A 140 -1.32 -0.01 17.16
C GLU A 140 0.08 0.48 16.77
N LEU A 141 0.73 -0.19 15.81
CA LEU A 141 2.10 0.14 15.39
C LEU A 141 2.21 1.50 14.68
N ILE A 142 1.22 1.88 13.87
CA ILE A 142 1.23 3.17 13.18
C ILE A 142 0.76 4.34 14.08
N GLY A 143 0.24 4.06 15.27
CA GLY A 143 -0.20 5.07 16.24
C GLY A 143 -1.64 5.52 16.06
N ALA A 144 -2.48 4.70 15.44
CA ALA A 144 -3.88 4.98 15.17
C ALA A 144 -4.83 4.42 16.25
N GLY A 145 -4.33 3.63 17.19
CA GLY A 145 -5.10 2.99 18.29
C GLY A 145 -5.42 3.89 19.49
N GLY A 146 -5.36 5.22 19.36
CA GLY A 146 -5.64 6.17 20.46
C GLY A 146 -4.46 6.38 21.44
N ALA A 147 -3.33 5.70 21.24
CA ALA A 147 -2.11 5.98 21.97
C ALA A 147 -1.46 7.27 21.43
N PHE A 148 -1.23 8.24 22.32
CA PHE A 148 -0.56 9.52 21.97
C PHE A 148 0.91 9.35 21.52
N LYS A 149 1.47 8.15 21.65
CA LYS A 149 2.84 7.83 21.25
C LYS A 149 2.89 6.44 20.62
N LYS A 150 3.65 6.32 19.54
CA LYS A 150 4.04 5.03 18.96
C LYS A 150 4.84 4.22 19.99
N GLY A 151 4.60 2.92 20.07
CA GLY A 151 5.13 2.09 21.14
C GLY A 151 5.18 0.62 20.80
N GLN A 152 5.58 -0.17 21.80
CA GLN A 152 5.58 -1.62 21.73
C GLN A 152 4.14 -2.12 21.67
N LEU A 153 3.94 -3.24 20.97
CA LEU A 153 2.70 -3.99 21.06
C LEU A 153 2.48 -4.45 22.50
N SER A 154 1.24 -4.39 22.98
CA SER A 154 0.90 -5.04 24.25
C SER A 154 1.24 -6.55 24.20
N GLU A 155 1.64 -7.13 25.35
CA GLU A 155 1.93 -8.56 25.42
C GLU A 155 0.74 -9.42 24.98
N SER A 156 -0.49 -8.97 25.27
CA SER A 156 -1.70 -9.65 24.84
C SER A 156 -1.81 -9.70 23.31
N LEU A 157 -1.61 -8.56 22.63
CA LEU A 157 -1.69 -8.49 21.17
C LEU A 157 -0.54 -9.25 20.51
N TRP A 158 0.68 -9.17 21.07
CA TRP A 158 1.82 -9.98 20.63
C TRP A 158 1.50 -11.47 20.70
N ASN A 159 1.04 -11.96 21.85
CA ASN A 159 0.78 -13.39 22.06
C ASN A 159 -0.34 -13.91 21.16
N ARG A 160 -1.39 -13.12 20.91
CA ARG A 160 -2.45 -13.47 19.94
C ARG A 160 -1.90 -13.53 18.52
N GLY A 161 -1.11 -12.53 18.12
CA GLY A 161 -0.45 -12.49 16.82
C GLY A 161 0.48 -13.68 16.59
N GLU A 162 1.36 -13.99 17.55
CA GLU A 162 2.28 -15.13 17.46
C GLU A 162 1.52 -16.46 17.38
N LYS A 163 0.45 -16.63 18.16
CA LYS A 163 -0.39 -17.83 18.08
C LYS A 163 -1.07 -17.97 16.72
N ALA A 164 -1.50 -16.86 16.11
CA ALA A 164 -2.24 -16.87 14.85
C ALA A 164 -1.33 -17.01 13.62
N PHE A 165 -0.11 -16.47 13.66
CA PHE A 165 0.77 -16.38 12.48
C PHE A 165 2.11 -17.10 12.63
N GLY A 166 2.48 -17.52 13.85
CA GLY A 166 3.85 -17.91 14.18
C GLY A 166 4.82 -16.74 14.07
N LYS A 167 6.09 -16.96 14.46
CA LYS A 167 7.11 -15.89 14.44
C LYS A 167 7.40 -15.35 13.05
N GLU A 168 7.44 -16.22 12.04
CA GLU A 168 7.73 -15.83 10.66
C GLU A 168 6.60 -14.98 10.07
N GLY A 169 5.34 -15.43 10.21
CA GLY A 169 4.19 -14.66 9.72
C GLY A 169 4.02 -13.34 10.47
N LEU A 170 4.28 -13.32 11.78
CA LEU A 170 4.26 -12.09 12.57
C LEU A 170 5.35 -11.10 12.12
N GLY A 171 6.55 -11.61 11.83
CA GLY A 171 7.65 -10.83 11.25
C GLY A 171 7.27 -10.24 9.89
N ALA A 172 6.64 -11.04 9.02
CA ALA A 172 6.14 -10.58 7.72
C ALA A 172 5.10 -9.46 7.88
N LEU A 173 4.13 -9.62 8.79
CA LEU A 173 3.13 -8.59 9.09
C LEU A 173 3.77 -7.26 9.52
N ILE A 174 4.74 -7.31 10.42
CA ILE A 174 5.49 -6.12 10.87
C ILE A 174 6.19 -5.44 9.68
N HIS A 175 6.81 -6.23 8.79
CA HIS A 175 7.44 -5.70 7.59
C HIS A 175 6.44 -5.08 6.61
N TYR A 176 5.27 -5.67 6.39
CA TYR A 176 4.23 -5.07 5.56
C TYR A 176 3.79 -3.71 6.13
N ILE A 177 3.54 -3.63 7.44
CA ILE A 177 3.13 -2.39 8.10
C ILE A 177 4.21 -1.31 7.95
N GLY A 178 5.48 -1.63 8.22
CA GLY A 178 6.58 -0.68 8.14
C GLY A 178 6.89 -0.25 6.70
N PHE A 179 6.93 -1.20 5.76
CA PHE A 179 7.22 -0.92 4.35
C PHE A 179 6.14 -0.04 3.73
N TYR A 180 4.87 -0.33 3.99
CA TYR A 180 3.78 0.47 3.45
C TYR A 180 3.59 1.81 4.16
N ALA A 181 4.03 1.95 5.41
CA ALA A 181 4.14 3.26 6.04
C ALA A 181 5.20 4.12 5.34
N TYR A 182 6.36 3.53 5.00
CA TYR A 182 7.39 4.18 4.20
C TYR A 182 6.87 4.58 2.81
N THR A 183 6.14 3.69 2.12
CA THR A 183 5.48 3.99 0.84
C THR A 183 4.47 5.14 0.97
N CYS A 184 3.60 5.12 1.97
CA CYS A 184 2.63 6.19 2.21
C CYS A 184 3.31 7.55 2.47
N ILE A 185 4.44 7.57 3.19
CA ILE A 185 5.24 8.79 3.38
C ILE A 185 5.72 9.34 2.05
N ILE A 186 6.24 8.50 1.16
CA ILE A 186 6.65 8.92 -0.19
C ILE A 186 5.47 9.47 -0.97
N LEU A 187 4.35 8.74 -1.00
CA LEU A 187 3.14 9.13 -1.74
C LEU A 187 2.62 10.50 -1.29
N ASN A 188 2.52 10.71 0.03
CA ASN A 188 2.05 11.96 0.60
C ASN A 188 3.05 13.11 0.37
N ALA A 189 4.35 12.87 0.54
CA ALA A 189 5.38 13.86 0.27
C ALA A 189 5.38 14.29 -1.21
N GLY A 190 5.19 13.34 -2.13
CA GLY A 190 5.03 13.60 -3.55
C GLY A 190 3.66 14.18 -3.94
N ALA A 191 2.73 14.31 -3.00
CA ALA A 191 1.32 14.64 -3.24
C ALA A 191 0.69 13.79 -4.36
N ILE A 192 1.05 12.51 -4.40
CA ILE A 192 0.67 11.58 -5.46
C ILE A 192 -0.81 11.22 -5.28
N LEU A 193 -1.61 11.56 -6.29
CA LEU A 193 -3.07 11.35 -6.31
C LEU A 193 -3.45 10.14 -7.16
N VAL A 194 -4.73 9.76 -7.06
CA VAL A 194 -5.35 8.76 -7.93
C VAL A 194 -5.18 9.17 -9.40
N PRO A 195 -4.81 8.25 -10.31
CA PRO A 195 -4.70 8.54 -11.74
C PRO A 195 -5.99 9.13 -12.34
N GLN A 196 -5.86 9.91 -13.41
CA GLN A 196 -7.02 10.53 -14.04
C GLN A 196 -8.01 9.47 -14.54
N GLY A 197 -9.30 9.66 -14.25
CA GLY A 197 -10.36 8.72 -14.61
C GLY A 197 -10.54 7.57 -13.62
N GLU A 198 -9.58 7.35 -12.73
CA GLU A 198 -9.61 6.29 -11.73
C GLU A 198 -10.27 6.74 -10.41
N LYS A 199 -10.70 5.75 -9.62
CA LYS A 199 -11.35 5.95 -8.32
C LYS A 199 -10.93 4.87 -7.33
N ILE A 200 -10.97 5.22 -6.04
CA ILE A 200 -10.80 4.27 -4.94
C ILE A 200 -12.06 3.38 -4.87
N TRP A 201 -11.84 2.07 -4.88
CA TRP A 201 -12.88 1.05 -4.72
C TRP A 201 -12.94 0.58 -3.25
N PRO A 202 -14.08 0.10 -2.72
CA PRO A 202 -15.42 0.28 -3.25
C PRO A 202 -15.79 1.76 -3.23
N MET A 203 -16.58 2.18 -4.22
CA MET A 203 -17.15 3.51 -4.20
C MET A 203 -17.96 3.67 -2.90
N SER A 204 -17.68 4.70 -2.11
CA SER A 204 -18.51 5.01 -0.94
C SER A 204 -19.94 5.21 -1.41
N ARG A 205 -20.92 4.69 -0.66
CA ARG A 205 -22.31 5.09 -0.88
C ARG A 205 -22.33 6.60 -0.70
N LYS A 206 -22.78 7.34 -1.72
CA LYS A 206 -22.96 8.79 -1.62
C LYS A 206 -23.61 9.08 -0.27
N SER A 207 -22.92 9.81 0.59
CA SER A 207 -23.54 10.42 1.76
C SER A 207 -24.64 11.30 1.21
N THR A 208 -25.90 10.84 1.29
CA THR A 208 -27.04 11.73 1.18
C THR A 208 -26.95 12.64 2.38
N MET A 209 -26.29 13.80 2.23
CA MET A 209 -26.45 14.87 3.19
C MET A 209 -27.96 15.18 3.26
N PRO A 210 -28.57 15.21 4.46
CA PRO A 210 -29.89 15.77 4.59
C PRO A 210 -29.81 17.25 4.22
N ILE A 211 -30.75 17.68 3.38
CA ILE A 211 -31.05 19.08 3.08
C ILE A 211 -31.48 19.78 4.38
#